data_AF-A0A1Q5G8B7-F1
#
_entry.id   AF-A0A1Q5G8B7-F1
#
_cell.length_a   1.000
_cell.length_b   1.000
_cell.length_c   1.000
_cell.angle_alpha   90.00
_cell.angle_beta   90.00
_cell.angle_gamma   90.00
#
_symmetry.space_group_name_H-M   'P 1'
#
loop_
_entity.id
_entity.type
_entity.pdbx_description
1 polymer ?
#
loop_
_entity_poly.entity_id
_entity_poly.type
_entity_poly.pdbx_seq_one_letter_code
_entity_poly.pdbx_strand_id
1 'polypeptide(L)'
;MRFSSDDLVFRIACNLEQVHTADEAMRAWLPLVSELRPVSAAFEAAHPDGLRRGYLADLLVVLPLPEDRATGGGSTRSRLLAAVDALAVRLGLDPADFETDEDGAGGALKAKDEQDGSPYGAYLVLALTGADPLNPDGEEKDCEDTGEDLP
;
A
#
# COMPACT_ATOMS: atom_id res chain seq x y z
N MET A 1 15.08 -0.63 3.53
CA MET A 1 14.32 -0.85 4.79
C MET A 1 14.24 -2.35 5.04
N ARG A 2 14.42 -2.85 6.27
CA ARG A 2 14.49 -4.31 6.53
C ARG A 2 13.22 -4.80 7.21
N PHE A 3 12.45 -5.64 6.54
CA PHE A 3 11.25 -6.31 7.07
C PHE A 3 11.63 -7.60 7.81
N SER A 4 10.86 -7.96 8.84
CA SER A 4 10.91 -9.28 9.47
C SER A 4 10.13 -10.30 8.64
N SER A 5 10.47 -11.58 8.72
CA SER A 5 9.79 -12.65 7.98
C SER A 5 8.30 -12.79 8.28
N ASP A 6 7.85 -12.28 9.42
CA ASP A 6 6.46 -12.31 9.86
C ASP A 6 5.75 -10.94 9.71
N ASP A 7 6.43 -9.91 9.21
CA ASP A 7 5.78 -8.61 9.02
C ASP A 7 4.73 -8.70 7.91
N LEU A 8 3.55 -8.11 8.11
CA LEU A 8 2.61 -7.90 7.02
C LEU A 8 2.89 -6.53 6.39
N VAL A 9 3.27 -6.52 5.12
CA VAL A 9 3.65 -5.32 4.39
C VAL A 9 2.58 -5.00 3.35
N PHE A 10 2.10 -3.76 3.38
CA PHE A 10 1.06 -3.26 2.49
C PHE A 10 1.56 -2.07 1.68
N ARG A 11 1.34 -2.10 0.37
CA ARG A 11 1.43 -0.94 -0.53
C ARG A 11 0.01 -0.50 -0.85
N ILE A 12 -0.33 0.74 -0.54
CA ILE A 12 -1.66 1.30 -0.77
C ILE A 12 -1.51 2.45 -1.75
N ALA A 13 -2.16 2.35 -2.90
CA ALA A 13 -2.22 3.42 -3.88
C ALA A 13 -3.58 4.13 -3.85
N CYS A 14 -3.53 5.46 -3.77
CA CYS A 14 -4.68 6.34 -3.70
C CYS A 14 -4.66 7.35 -4.85
N ASN A 15 -5.85 7.74 -5.34
CA ASN A 15 -6.04 8.74 -6.39
C ASN A 15 -7.25 9.63 -6.06
N LEU A 16 -7.01 10.92 -5.82
CA LEU A 16 -8.06 11.92 -5.60
C LEU A 16 -8.23 12.77 -6.87
N GLU A 17 -9.14 12.34 -7.75
CA GLU A 17 -9.34 12.98 -9.06
C GLU A 17 -10.04 14.35 -8.98
N GLN A 18 -10.89 14.54 -7.98
CA GLN A 18 -11.73 15.73 -7.83
C GLN A 18 -11.02 16.88 -7.10
N VAL A 19 -9.81 16.64 -6.62
CA VAL A 19 -9.03 17.63 -5.88
C VAL A 19 -8.12 18.40 -6.83
N HIS A 20 -8.02 19.71 -6.64
CA HIS A 20 -7.28 20.59 -7.55
C HIS A 20 -6.01 21.17 -6.93
N THR A 21 -5.81 21.02 -5.62
CA THR A 21 -4.62 21.51 -4.92
C THR A 21 -3.97 20.45 -4.04
N ALA A 22 -2.65 20.54 -3.88
CA ALA A 22 -1.90 19.65 -3.00
C ALA A 22 -2.36 19.74 -1.54
N ASP A 23 -2.69 20.95 -1.07
CA ASP A 23 -3.16 21.18 0.30
C ASP A 23 -4.49 20.47 0.58
N GLU A 24 -5.43 20.48 -0.36
CA GLU A 24 -6.69 19.75 -0.25
C GLU A 24 -6.45 18.24 -0.22
N ALA A 25 -5.57 17.73 -1.08
CA ALA A 25 -5.24 16.31 -1.15
C ALA A 25 -4.60 15.83 0.16
N MET A 26 -3.63 16.60 0.68
CA MET A 26 -2.98 16.33 1.96
C MET A 26 -3.96 16.33 3.12
N ARG A 27 -4.90 17.29 3.17
CA ARG A 27 -5.94 17.32 4.21
C ARG A 27 -6.87 16.12 4.13
N ALA A 28 -7.20 15.65 2.93
CA ALA A 28 -8.03 14.47 2.73
C ALA A 28 -7.34 13.18 3.19
N TRP A 29 -6.03 13.04 2.94
CA TRP A 29 -5.27 11.86 3.36
C TRP A 29 -4.75 11.91 4.79
N LEU A 30 -4.66 13.08 5.42
CA LEU A 30 -4.09 13.24 6.76
C LEU A 30 -4.70 12.29 7.81
N PRO A 31 -6.03 12.07 7.87
CA PRO A 31 -6.62 11.11 8.81
C PRO A 31 -6.10 9.68 8.58
N LEU A 32 -6.04 9.24 7.32
CA LEU A 32 -5.57 7.91 6.95
C LEU A 32 -4.08 7.72 7.31
N VAL A 33 -3.24 8.70 6.95
CA VAL A 33 -1.80 8.66 7.24
C VAL A 33 -1.54 8.65 8.75
N SER A 34 -2.30 9.45 9.51
CA SER A 34 -2.16 9.51 10.97
C SER A 34 -2.55 8.20 11.66
N GLU A 35 -3.56 7.52 11.11
CA GLU A 35 -4.07 6.23 11.60
C GLU A 35 -3.12 5.09 11.25
N LEU A 36 -2.79 4.94 9.96
CA LEU A 36 -1.98 3.82 9.46
C LEU A 36 -0.50 3.95 9.79
N ARG A 37 -0.01 5.18 10.02
CA ARG A 37 1.39 5.49 10.30
C ARG A 37 2.33 4.80 9.31
N PRO A 38 2.18 5.07 8.00
CA PRO A 38 3.00 4.43 6.99
C PRO A 38 4.49 4.72 7.25
N VAL A 39 5.32 3.72 6.99
CA VAL A 39 6.78 3.84 7.09
C VAL A 39 7.37 4.65 5.94
N SER A 40 6.66 4.72 4.83
CA SER A 40 6.95 5.60 3.70
C SER A 40 5.66 6.11 3.09
N ALA A 41 5.62 7.39 2.72
CA ALA A 41 4.50 7.99 2.03
C ALA A 41 5.05 8.91 0.93
N ALA A 42 4.60 8.68 -0.30
CA ALA A 42 4.87 9.56 -1.44
C ALA A 42 3.55 10.19 -1.89
N PHE A 43 3.61 11.49 -2.20
CA PHE A 43 2.47 12.26 -2.69
C PHE A 43 2.90 13.02 -3.93
N GLU A 44 2.10 12.94 -4.98
CA GLU A 44 2.40 13.61 -6.24
C GLU A 44 1.14 14.10 -6.94
N ALA A 45 1.28 15.14 -7.77
CA ALA A 45 0.25 15.48 -8.72
C ALA A 45 0.30 14.47 -9.88
N ALA A 46 -0.85 14.05 -10.37
CA ALA A 46 -0.91 13.21 -11.55
C ALA A 46 -0.29 13.94 -12.76
N HIS A 47 0.55 13.24 -13.51
CA HIS A 47 1.20 13.80 -14.70
C HIS A 47 0.14 14.18 -15.74
N PRO A 48 0.25 15.34 -16.43
CA PRO A 48 -0.73 15.76 -17.43
C PRO A 48 -0.88 14.78 -18.60
N ASP A 49 0.20 14.09 -18.95
CA ASP A 49 0.20 13.04 -19.99
C ASP A 49 -0.12 11.63 -19.43
N GLY A 50 -0.38 11.52 -18.13
CA GLY A 50 -0.74 10.27 -17.47
C GLY A 50 -2.21 9.90 -17.67
N LEU A 51 -2.56 8.66 -17.34
CA LEU A 51 -3.96 8.19 -17.39
C LEU A 51 -4.80 8.73 -16.23
N ARG A 52 -4.17 9.03 -15.09
CA ARG A 52 -4.84 9.55 -13.89
C ARG A 52 -4.84 11.07 -13.86
N ARG A 53 -5.74 11.64 -13.06
CA ARG A 53 -5.89 13.09 -12.84
C ARG A 53 -5.88 13.39 -11.36
N GLY A 54 -5.66 14.65 -11.00
CA GLY A 54 -5.68 15.09 -9.60
C GLY A 54 -4.38 14.74 -8.89
N TYR A 55 -4.49 14.09 -7.73
CA TYR A 55 -3.33 13.78 -6.87
C TYR A 55 -3.29 12.30 -6.53
N LEU A 56 -2.07 11.77 -6.48
CA LEU A 56 -1.77 10.39 -6.14
C LEU A 56 -1.05 10.31 -4.79
N ALA A 57 -1.30 9.22 -4.07
CA ALA A 57 -0.49 8.83 -2.93
C ALA A 57 -0.09 7.36 -3.03
N ASP A 58 1.15 7.07 -2.65
CA ASP A 58 1.65 5.71 -2.40
C ASP A 58 2.08 5.62 -0.94
N LEU A 59 1.45 4.70 -0.20
CA LEU A 59 1.71 4.47 1.21
C LEU A 59 2.26 3.06 1.42
N LEU A 60 3.38 2.96 2.11
CA LEU A 60 3.94 1.70 2.59
C LEU A 60 3.64 1.55 4.08
N VAL A 61 2.87 0.53 4.45
CA VAL A 61 2.46 0.25 5.83
C VAL A 61 3.03 -1.10 6.24
N VAL A 62 3.60 -1.17 7.43
CA VAL A 62 4.14 -2.40 8.01
C VAL A 62 3.40 -2.67 9.30
N LEU A 63 2.74 -3.83 9.38
CA LEU A 63 2.10 -4.31 10.59
C LEU A 63 2.98 -5.40 11.19
N PRO A 64 3.75 -5.09 12.26
CA PRO A 64 4.51 -6.11 12.95
C PRO A 64 3.52 -7.05 13.64
N LEU A 65 3.58 -8.34 13.32
CA LEU A 65 2.79 -9.32 14.01
C LEU A 65 3.41 -9.55 15.40
N PRO A 66 2.64 -9.39 16.51
CA PRO A 66 3.14 -9.79 17.81
C PRO A 66 3.42 -11.30 17.80
N GLU A 67 4.53 -11.72 18.39
CA GLU A 67 4.98 -13.12 18.49
C GLU A 67 4.03 -14.02 19.32
N ASP A 68 2.75 -13.65 19.51
CA ASP A 68 1.87 -14.24 20.50
C ASP A 68 1.50 -15.69 20.15
N ARG A 69 2.38 -16.60 20.55
CA ARG A 69 2.29 -18.06 20.46
C ARG A 69 1.18 -18.65 21.34
N ALA A 70 0.35 -17.84 22.01
CA ALA A 70 -0.52 -18.32 23.09
C ALA A 70 -2.03 -18.29 22.82
N THR A 71 -2.54 -17.61 21.77
CA THR A 71 -4.00 -17.52 21.58
C THR A 71 -4.43 -17.66 20.11
N GLY A 72 -4.65 -18.91 19.68
CA GLY A 72 -5.34 -19.23 18.44
C GLY A 72 -4.49 -19.10 17.17
N GLY A 73 -3.62 -20.08 16.92
CA GLY A 73 -2.75 -20.18 15.75
C GLY A 73 -3.50 -20.19 14.42
N GLY A 74 -3.74 -19.01 13.85
CA GLY A 74 -4.07 -18.85 12.44
C GLY A 74 -2.81 -19.00 11.58
N SER A 75 -2.95 -19.69 10.44
CA SER A 75 -1.88 -19.74 9.44
C SER A 75 -1.46 -18.31 9.03
N THR A 76 -0.23 -18.13 8.52
CA THR A 76 0.23 -16.83 7.97
C THR A 76 -0.79 -16.25 6.99
N ARG A 77 -1.34 -17.11 6.13
CA ARG A 77 -2.43 -16.77 5.20
C ARG A 77 -3.68 -16.26 5.92
N SER A 78 -4.14 -16.91 6.99
CA SER A 78 -5.32 -16.46 7.74
C SER A 78 -5.12 -15.08 8.37
N ARG A 79 -3.90 -14.79 8.82
CA ARG A 79 -3.53 -13.50 9.39
C ARG A 79 -3.46 -12.40 8.33
N LEU A 80 -2.85 -12.70 7.18
CA LEU A 80 -2.85 -11.82 6.02
C LEU A 80 -4.28 -11.46 5.61
N LEU A 81 -5.17 -12.45 5.44
CA LEU A 81 -6.55 -12.23 5.03
C LEU A 81 -7.32 -11.38 6.05
N ALA A 82 -7.15 -11.61 7.35
CA ALA A 82 -7.80 -10.80 8.38
C ALA A 82 -7.31 -9.34 8.36
N ALA A 83 -6.02 -9.10 8.12
CA ALA A 83 -5.46 -7.76 8.02
C ALA A 83 -5.91 -7.05 6.75
N VAL A 84 -5.94 -7.74 5.62
CA VAL A 84 -6.48 -7.23 4.35
C VAL A 84 -7.95 -6.87 4.51
N ASP A 85 -8.76 -7.72 5.14
CA ASP A 85 -10.20 -7.48 5.34
C ASP A 85 -10.43 -6.18 6.12
N ALA A 86 -9.76 -6.02 7.26
CA ALA A 86 -9.85 -4.81 8.07
C ALA A 86 -9.39 -3.56 7.30
N LEU A 87 -8.30 -3.66 6.53
CA LEU A 87 -7.76 -2.55 5.75
C LEU A 87 -8.69 -2.19 4.57
N ALA A 88 -9.20 -3.19 3.84
CA ALA A 88 -10.10 -3.00 2.70
C ALA A 88 -11.38 -2.29 3.13
N VAL A 89 -12.05 -2.76 4.19
CA VAL A 89 -13.22 -2.10 4.78
C VAL A 89 -12.90 -0.65 5.15
N ARG A 90 -11.74 -0.41 5.76
CA ARG A 90 -11.31 0.93 6.17
C ARG A 90 -11.09 1.87 4.99
N LEU A 91 -10.58 1.34 3.89
CA LEU A 91 -10.33 2.05 2.64
C LEU A 91 -11.58 2.17 1.76
N GLY A 92 -12.70 1.52 2.12
CA GLY A 92 -13.92 1.50 1.32
C GLY A 92 -13.83 0.60 0.08
N LEU A 93 -12.95 -0.41 0.11
CA LEU A 93 -12.81 -1.44 -0.91
C LEU A 93 -13.56 -2.72 -0.48
N ASP A 94 -13.98 -3.55 -1.44
CA ASP A 94 -14.60 -4.85 -1.15
C ASP A 94 -13.52 -5.89 -0.80
N PRO A 95 -13.44 -6.41 0.44
CA PRO A 95 -12.48 -7.45 0.81
C PRO A 95 -12.60 -8.73 -0.03
N ALA A 96 -13.79 -9.03 -0.57
CA ALA A 96 -14.03 -10.22 -1.37
C ALA A 96 -13.26 -10.22 -2.70
N ASP A 97 -12.79 -9.05 -3.13
CA ASP A 97 -12.03 -8.86 -4.37
C ASP A 97 -10.52 -9.01 -4.19
N PHE A 98 -10.06 -9.39 -2.98
CA PHE A 98 -8.65 -9.67 -2.76
C PHE A 98 -8.27 -11.02 -3.40
N GLU A 99 -7.39 -10.95 -4.37
CA GLU A 99 -6.81 -12.11 -5.06
C GLU A 99 -5.51 -12.51 -4.36
N THR A 100 -5.50 -13.69 -3.75
CA THR A 100 -4.29 -14.25 -3.14
C THR A 100 -3.37 -14.83 -4.20
N ASP A 101 -2.05 -14.73 -4.00
CA ASP A 101 -1.05 -15.43 -4.80
C ASP A 101 -1.10 -16.96 -4.61
N GLU A 102 -0.31 -17.68 -5.43
CA GLU A 102 -0.25 -19.15 -5.41
C GLU A 102 0.29 -19.69 -4.07
N ASP A 103 1.23 -18.96 -3.46
CA ASP A 103 1.90 -19.35 -2.22
C ASP A 103 1.07 -19.02 -0.96
N GLY A 104 0.02 -18.22 -1.08
CA GLY A 104 -0.78 -17.74 0.05
C GLY A 104 -0.08 -16.72 0.93
N ALA A 105 1.05 -16.16 0.49
CA ALA A 105 1.92 -15.26 1.24
C ALA A 105 1.61 -13.78 0.99
N GLY A 106 0.90 -13.50 -0.10
CA GLY A 106 0.55 -12.16 -0.53
C GLY A 106 -0.65 -12.15 -1.47
N GLY A 107 -0.86 -11.00 -2.11
CA GLY A 107 -1.95 -10.81 -3.05
C GLY A 107 -2.20 -9.35 -3.38
N ALA A 108 -3.25 -9.13 -4.17
CA ALA A 108 -3.66 -7.81 -4.61
C ALA A 108 -5.18 -7.62 -4.47
N LEU A 109 -5.58 -6.43 -4.05
CA LEU A 109 -6.96 -5.95 -4.09
C LEU A 109 -7.01 -4.72 -4.99
N LYS A 110 -7.88 -4.73 -5.99
CA LYS A 110 -8.08 -3.61 -6.93
C LYS A 110 -9.52 -3.14 -6.85
N ALA A 111 -9.73 -1.84 -6.83
CA ALA A 111 -11.06 -1.28 -7.06
C ALA A 111 -11.54 -1.70 -8.45
N LYS A 112 -12.83 -2.06 -8.57
CA LYS A 112 -13.42 -2.47 -9.84
C LYS A 112 -13.90 -1.26 -10.65
N ASP A 113 -14.32 -0.21 -9.95
CA ASP A 113 -14.76 1.05 -10.56
C ASP A 113 -13.93 2.23 -10.02
N GLU A 114 -13.59 3.18 -10.91
CA GLU A 114 -12.87 4.41 -10.55
C GLU A 114 -13.64 5.29 -9.55
N GLN A 115 -14.94 5.02 -9.37
CA GLN A 115 -15.84 5.71 -8.44
C GLN A 115 -16.20 4.91 -7.20
N ASP A 116 -15.53 3.78 -6.95
CA ASP A 116 -15.71 3.07 -5.67
C ASP A 116 -15.50 4.08 -4.55
N GLY A 117 -16.51 4.21 -3.69
CA GLY A 117 -16.71 5.30 -2.73
C GLY A 117 -15.68 5.37 -1.60
N SER A 118 -14.43 5.00 -1.88
CA SER A 118 -13.28 5.16 -1.03
C SER A 118 -13.12 6.63 -0.63
N PRO A 119 -13.22 6.96 0.66
CA PRO A 119 -13.06 8.34 1.14
C PRO A 119 -11.64 8.89 0.90
N TYR A 120 -10.68 8.03 0.54
CA TYR A 120 -9.29 8.39 0.27
C TYR A 120 -8.87 8.12 -1.17
N GLY A 121 -9.79 7.67 -2.02
CA GLY A 121 -9.49 7.28 -3.40
C GLY A 121 -8.57 6.08 -3.52
N ALA A 122 -8.55 5.18 -2.52
CA ALA A 122 -7.79 3.95 -2.59
C ALA A 122 -8.31 3.09 -3.76
N TYR A 123 -7.40 2.65 -4.63
CA TYR A 123 -7.77 1.86 -5.81
C TYR A 123 -6.92 0.58 -5.96
N LEU A 124 -5.81 0.48 -5.23
CA LEU A 124 -4.95 -0.70 -5.21
C LEU A 124 -4.38 -0.89 -3.82
N VAL A 125 -4.46 -2.13 -3.33
CA VAL A 125 -3.71 -2.61 -2.18
C VAL A 125 -2.92 -3.83 -2.63
N LEU A 126 -1.61 -3.80 -2.45
CA LEU A 126 -0.76 -4.99 -2.55
C LEU A 126 -0.36 -5.38 -1.14
N ALA A 127 -0.41 -6.67 -0.85
CA ALA A 127 -0.03 -7.20 0.46
C ALA A 127 0.96 -8.34 0.27
N LEU A 128 2.00 -8.38 1.10
CA LEU A 128 2.99 -9.45 1.11
C LEU A 128 3.52 -9.65 2.52
N THR A 129 3.72 -10.91 2.90
CA THR A 129 4.35 -11.25 4.17
C THR A 129 5.87 -11.19 4.03
N GLY A 130 6.51 -10.39 4.87
CA GLY A 130 7.94 -10.35 5.09
C GLY A 130 8.79 -9.61 4.06
N ALA A 131 8.17 -8.99 3.06
CA ALA A 131 8.86 -8.24 2.02
C ALA A 131 7.97 -7.15 1.41
N ASP A 132 8.57 -6.21 0.69
CA ASP A 132 7.82 -5.19 -0.07
C ASP A 132 7.13 -5.84 -1.28
N PRO A 133 5.81 -5.70 -1.44
CA PRO A 133 5.09 -6.26 -2.59
C PRO A 133 5.60 -5.78 -3.96
N LEU A 134 6.21 -4.59 -4.04
CA LEU A 134 6.78 -4.05 -5.29
C LEU A 134 8.27 -4.40 -5.48
N ASN A 135 8.93 -4.91 -4.44
CA ASN A 135 10.33 -5.32 -4.48
C ASN A 135 10.55 -6.56 -3.58
N PRO A 136 9.97 -7.72 -3.96
CA PRO A 136 9.94 -8.92 -3.10
C PRO A 136 11.33 -9.52 -2.88
N ASP A 137 12.23 -9.38 -3.86
CA ASP A 137 13.61 -9.90 -3.79
C ASP A 137 14.55 -8.96 -3.02
N GLY A 138 14.08 -7.76 -2.65
CA GLY A 138 14.85 -6.80 -1.88
C GLY A 138 16.05 -6.22 -2.63
N GLU A 139 16.05 -6.24 -3.97
CA GLU A 139 17.07 -5.56 -4.75
C GLU A 139 16.90 -4.05 -4.54
N GLU A 140 17.67 -3.50 -3.60
CA GLU A 140 18.11 -2.11 -3.71
C GLU A 140 18.82 -2.05 -5.07
N LYS A 141 18.12 -1.57 -6.11
CA LYS A 141 18.82 -1.10 -7.30
C LYS A 141 19.66 0.06 -6.80
N ASP A 142 20.92 -0.25 -6.50
CA ASP A 142 22.01 0.71 -6.54
C ASP A 142 21.95 1.32 -7.93
N CYS A 143 21.20 2.41 -8.08
CA CYS A 143 21.50 3.38 -9.08
C CYS A 143 22.88 3.89 -8.67
N GLU A 144 23.94 3.23 -9.14
CA GLU A 144 25.26 3.82 -9.17
C GLU A 144 25.06 5.17 -9.87
N ASP A 145 25.10 6.23 -9.07
CA ASP A 145 25.35 7.58 -9.53
C ASP A 145 26.77 7.56 -10.10
N THR A 146 26.91 7.05 -11.32
CA THR A 146 28.01 7.40 -12.19
C THR A 146 27.78 8.83 -12.63
N GLY A 147 27.98 9.75 -11.68
CA GLY A 147 28.31 11.12 -11.93
C GLY A 147 29.57 11.12 -12.79
N GLU A 148 29.38 11.03 -14.10
CA GLU A 148 30.40 11.40 -15.06
C GLU A 148 30.66 12.88 -14.86
N ASP A 149 31.74 13.19 -14.13
CA ASP A 149 32.39 14.49 -14.15
C ASP A 149 32.57 14.90 -15.62
N LEU A 150 31.82 15.90 -16.05
CA LEU A 150 31.96 16.48 -17.38
C LEU A 150 33.28 17.29 -17.41
N PRO A 151 34.11 17.15 -18.48
CA PRO A 151 35.37 17.86 -18.66
C PRO A 151 35.21 19.36 -18.92
#